data_AF-A0A8T2XC10-F1
#
_entry.id   AF-A0A8T2XC10-F1
#
_cell.length_a   1.000
_cell.length_b   1.000
_cell.length_c   1.000
_cell.angle_alpha   90.00
_cell.angle_beta   90.00
_cell.angle_gamma   90.00
#
_symmetry.space_group_name_H-M   'P 1'
#
loop_
_entity.id
_entity.type
_entity.pdbx_description
1 polymer ?
#
loop_
_entity_poly.entity_id
_entity_poly.type
_entity_poly.pdbx_seq_one_letter_code
_entity_poly.pdbx_strand_id
1 'polypeptide(L)'
;MLLDEVAPQPELVGVNSVVVEEYDSARSNDYEDYRREKKRKAMEAERLREIERRKQEEEEEREREKERENEKDRDKDLNIYREEAWRRRAAMSGGVPRSSSPPRNGNGFSIGTSGTVGLGVGAGGQMTTVQRMMAKMGWKEGQELGKQEQGITTPLMMKKTDRRAGVIVNASEKKVKSVNFNGTPPARVLLLR
;
A
#
# COMPACT_ATOMS: atom_id res chain seq x y z
N MET A 1 14.51 0.98 86.86
CA MET A 1 13.29 0.36 86.32
C MET A 1 12.29 1.50 86.14
N LEU A 2 12.41 2.18 84.99
CA LEU A 2 11.51 2.07 83.83
C LEU A 2 10.24 2.91 84.02
N LEU A 3 10.31 4.13 83.47
CA LEU A 3 9.18 5.00 83.17
C LEU A 3 8.60 4.52 81.84
N ASP A 4 7.35 4.06 81.83
CA ASP A 4 6.64 3.77 80.58
C ASP A 4 5.79 4.98 80.18
N GLU A 5 6.25 5.60 79.09
CA GLU A 5 5.63 6.70 78.37
C GLU A 5 4.46 6.14 77.54
N VAL A 6 3.22 6.44 77.93
CA VAL A 6 2.02 6.05 77.18
C VAL A 6 1.84 7.03 76.02
N ALA A 7 2.23 6.58 74.82
CA ALA A 7 2.00 7.30 73.57
C ALA A 7 0.49 7.56 73.33
N PRO A 8 0.10 8.73 72.79
CA PRO A 8 -1.28 9.00 72.43
C PRO A 8 -1.69 8.17 71.22
N GLN A 9 -2.75 7.37 71.36
CA GLN A 9 -3.35 6.59 70.28
C GLN A 9 -3.89 7.53 69.19
N PRO A 10 -3.72 7.24 67.89
CA PRO A 10 -4.30 8.05 66.82
C PRO A 10 -5.83 7.94 66.86
N GLU A 11 -6.50 9.08 67.01
CA GLU A 11 -7.95 9.21 66.93
C GLU A 11 -8.43 8.76 65.54
N LEU A 12 -9.31 7.74 65.52
CA LEU A 12 -9.94 7.24 64.32
C LEU A 12 -10.95 8.30 63.84
N VAL A 13 -10.52 9.21 62.96
CA VAL A 13 -11.40 10.18 62.30
C VAL A 13 -12.41 9.38 61.46
N GLY A 14 -13.66 9.38 61.89
CA GLY A 14 -14.76 8.72 61.19
C GLY A 14 -14.85 9.19 59.75
N VAL A 15 -14.61 8.26 58.82
CA VAL A 15 -14.90 8.47 57.40
C VAL A 15 -16.42 8.54 57.27
N ASN A 16 -16.96 9.75 57.26
CA ASN A 16 -18.36 9.99 56.87
C ASN A 16 -18.46 9.66 55.38
N SER A 17 -18.70 8.40 55.04
CA SER A 17 -19.10 8.02 53.68
C SER A 17 -20.46 8.65 53.41
N VAL A 18 -20.48 9.77 52.69
CA VAL A 18 -21.72 10.31 52.14
C VAL A 18 -22.17 9.33 51.06
N VAL A 19 -23.00 8.36 51.45
CA VAL A 19 -23.73 7.50 50.51
C VAL A 19 -24.80 8.40 49.89
N VAL A 20 -24.49 8.96 48.72
CA VAL A 20 -25.36 9.93 48.03
C VAL A 20 -26.69 9.30 47.56
N GLU A 21 -26.82 7.97 47.60
CA GLU A 21 -28.05 7.24 47.32
C GLU A 21 -28.45 6.38 48.53
N GLU A 22 -28.92 7.05 49.60
CA GLU A 22 -29.63 6.39 50.69
C GLU A 22 -30.93 5.77 50.14
N TYR A 23 -31.14 4.47 50.39
CA TYR A 23 -32.34 3.75 49.96
C TYR A 23 -33.57 4.29 50.71
N ASP A 24 -34.38 5.12 50.05
CA ASP A 24 -35.66 5.56 50.58
C ASP A 24 -36.70 4.43 50.44
N SER A 25 -36.98 3.76 51.56
CA SER A 25 -37.96 2.66 51.61
C SER A 25 -39.40 3.07 51.28
N ALA A 26 -39.73 4.38 51.27
CA ALA A 26 -41.02 4.89 50.81
C ALA A 26 -41.08 5.03 49.27
N ARG A 27 -39.93 4.98 48.59
CA ARG A 27 -39.84 4.96 47.14
C ARG A 27 -40.13 3.54 46.65
N SER A 28 -41.33 3.34 46.11
CA SER A 28 -41.76 2.07 45.53
C SER A 28 -40.77 1.58 44.47
N ASN A 29 -40.32 0.32 44.61
CA ASN A 29 -39.36 -0.42 43.77
C ASN A 29 -38.98 0.25 42.43
N ASP A 30 -37.75 0.79 42.34
CA ASP A 30 -37.18 1.48 41.16
C ASP A 30 -36.91 0.56 39.93
N TYR A 31 -37.41 -0.67 39.95
CA TYR A 31 -37.20 -1.66 38.89
C TYR A 31 -37.77 -1.22 37.53
N GLU A 32 -38.88 -0.48 37.53
CA GLU A 32 -39.48 0.07 36.30
C GLU A 32 -38.60 1.16 35.66
N ASP A 33 -37.93 1.95 36.49
CA ASP A 33 -37.00 2.97 36.00
C ASP A 33 -35.72 2.33 35.45
N TYR A 34 -35.20 1.28 36.10
CA TYR A 34 -34.08 0.49 35.55
C TYR A 34 -34.42 -0.16 34.20
N ARG A 35 -35.64 -0.72 34.06
CA ARG A 35 -36.12 -1.30 32.80
C ARG A 35 -36.26 -0.25 31.70
N ARG A 36 -36.80 0.93 32.04
CA ARG A 36 -36.96 2.05 31.10
C ARG A 36 -35.60 2.61 30.66
N GLU A 37 -34.67 2.76 31.61
CA GLU A 37 -33.32 3.27 31.36
C GLU A 37 -32.50 2.30 30.50
N LYS A 38 -32.59 0.99 30.76
CA LYS A 38 -31.95 -0.02 29.93
C LYS A 38 -32.46 -0.01 28.48
N LYS A 39 -33.76 0.21 28.29
CA LYS A 39 -34.38 0.35 26.97
C LYS A 39 -33.97 1.65 26.26
N ARG A 40 -33.93 2.77 27.00
CA ARG A 40 -33.47 4.08 26.51
C ARG A 40 -32.02 4.02 26.04
N LYS A 41 -31.15 3.43 26.85
CA LYS A 41 -29.72 3.25 26.54
C LYS A 41 -29.49 2.33 25.34
N ALA A 42 -30.30 1.28 25.18
CA ALA A 42 -30.23 0.40 24.01
C ALA A 42 -30.61 1.14 22.72
N MET A 43 -31.70 1.93 22.74
CA MET A 43 -32.13 2.74 21.59
C MET A 43 -31.12 3.85 21.25
N GLU A 44 -30.53 4.49 22.26
CA GLU A 44 -29.50 5.51 22.05
C GLU A 44 -28.22 4.90 21.46
N ALA A 45 -27.81 3.72 21.93
CA ALA A 45 -26.67 2.99 21.36
C ALA A 45 -26.91 2.56 19.91
N GLU A 46 -28.13 2.16 19.57
CA GLU A 46 -28.52 1.85 18.18
C GLU A 46 -28.47 3.12 17.31
N ARG A 47 -29.04 4.23 17.78
CA ARG A 47 -29.00 5.52 17.06
C ARG A 47 -27.57 6.03 16.88
N LEU A 48 -26.70 5.85 17.86
CA LEU A 48 -25.30 6.25 17.78
C LEU A 48 -24.55 5.40 16.74
N ARG A 49 -24.79 4.09 16.70
CA ARG A 49 -24.24 3.18 15.67
C ARG A 49 -24.71 3.55 14.26
N GLU A 50 -25.97 3.96 14.09
CA GLU A 50 -26.50 4.41 12.79
C GLU A 50 -25.83 5.72 12.35
N ILE A 51 -25.65 6.68 13.26
CA ILE A 51 -24.96 7.94 12.97
C ILE A 51 -23.50 7.69 12.61
N GLU A 52 -22.81 6.80 13.33
CA GLU A 52 -21.43 6.42 13.05
C GLU A 52 -21.28 5.76 11.68
N ARG A 53 -22.18 4.81 11.34
CA ARG A 53 -22.22 4.17 10.01
C ARG A 53 -22.40 5.20 8.90
N ARG A 54 -23.36 6.14 9.06
CA ARG A 54 -23.62 7.18 8.08
C ARG A 54 -22.43 8.13 7.92
N LYS A 55 -21.79 8.50 9.02
CA LYS A 55 -20.60 9.36 9.01
C LYS A 55 -19.42 8.67 8.33
N GLN A 56 -19.24 7.36 8.56
CA GLN A 56 -18.21 6.58 7.91
C GLN A 56 -18.45 6.44 6.40
N GLU A 57 -19.70 6.21 5.99
CA GLU A 57 -20.10 6.15 4.57
C GLU A 57 -19.88 7.51 3.87
N GLU A 58 -20.24 8.62 4.52
CA GLU A 58 -20.01 9.98 4.03
C GLU A 58 -18.51 10.32 3.95
N GLU A 59 -17.71 9.88 4.92
CA GLU A 59 -16.25 10.07 4.92
C GLU A 59 -15.59 9.26 3.79
N GLU A 60 -16.00 8.00 3.59
CA GLU A 60 -15.52 7.15 2.50
C GLU A 60 -15.91 7.70 1.12
N GLU A 61 -17.14 8.23 0.98
CA GLU A 61 -17.58 8.89 -0.25
C GLU A 61 -16.75 10.14 -0.55
N ARG A 62 -16.48 10.96 0.48
CA ARG A 62 -15.63 12.15 0.36
C ARG A 62 -14.18 11.80 0.04
N GLU A 63 -13.66 10.68 0.53
CA GLU A 63 -12.32 10.20 0.18
C GLU A 63 -12.26 9.74 -1.28
N ARG A 64 -13.25 8.96 -1.74
CA ARG A 64 -13.37 8.54 -3.14
C ARG A 64 -13.54 9.73 -4.08
N GLU A 65 -14.26 10.77 -3.66
CA GLU A 65 -14.39 12.01 -4.44
C GLU A 65 -13.04 12.71 -4.60
N LYS A 66 -12.29 12.88 -3.51
CA LYS A 66 -10.93 13.46 -3.54
C LYS A 66 -9.96 12.64 -4.39
N GLU A 67 -10.07 11.31 -4.36
CA GLU A 67 -9.24 10.44 -5.20
C GLU A 67 -9.55 10.66 -6.69
N ARG A 68 -10.83 10.71 -7.06
CA ARG A 68 -11.26 11.03 -8.44
C ARG A 68 -10.85 12.43 -8.87
N GLU A 69 -10.89 13.41 -7.96
CA GLU A 69 -10.43 14.78 -8.24
C GLU A 69 -8.91 14.80 -8.49
N ASN A 70 -8.12 14.15 -7.64
CA ASN A 70 -6.68 14.00 -7.82
C ASN A 70 -6.31 13.27 -9.11
N GLU A 71 -7.08 12.24 -9.51
CA GLU A 71 -6.88 11.53 -10.77
C GLU A 71 -7.15 12.46 -11.98
N LYS A 72 -8.27 13.21 -11.94
CA LYS A 72 -8.58 14.20 -12.98
C LYS A 72 -7.51 15.29 -13.08
N ASP A 73 -6.95 15.73 -11.96
CA ASP A 73 -5.91 16.75 -11.96
C ASP A 73 -4.59 16.22 -12.53
N ARG A 74 -4.22 14.97 -12.21
CA ARG A 74 -3.09 14.30 -12.88
C ARG A 74 -3.31 14.15 -14.39
N ASP A 75 -4.52 13.79 -14.81
CA ASP A 75 -4.85 13.68 -16.23
C ASP A 75 -4.81 15.03 -16.95
N LYS A 76 -5.29 16.11 -16.30
CA LYS A 76 -5.16 17.48 -16.82
C LYS A 76 -3.70 17.86 -16.99
N ASP A 77 -2.84 17.61 -16.00
CA ASP A 77 -1.40 17.91 -16.09
C ASP A 77 -0.72 17.14 -17.24
N LEU A 78 -1.06 15.85 -17.39
CA LEU A 78 -0.57 15.02 -18.50
C LEU A 78 -1.09 15.52 -19.86
N ASN A 79 -2.34 15.98 -19.94
CA ASN A 79 -2.94 16.52 -21.15
C ASN A 79 -2.38 17.90 -21.51
N ILE A 80 -2.09 18.77 -20.55
CA ILE A 80 -1.42 20.06 -20.75
C ILE A 80 -0.03 19.83 -21.34
N TYR A 81 0.73 18.89 -20.76
CA TYR A 81 2.06 18.54 -21.28
C TYR A 81 2.00 17.89 -22.68
N ARG A 82 0.98 17.07 -22.96
CA ARG A 82 0.74 16.45 -24.27
C ARG A 82 0.37 17.49 -25.34
N GLU A 83 -0.56 18.39 -25.04
CA GLU A 83 -0.99 19.45 -25.97
C GLU A 83 0.14 20.44 -26.25
N GLU A 84 0.94 20.81 -25.25
CA GLU A 84 2.09 21.71 -25.44
C GLU A 84 3.19 21.03 -26.26
N ALA A 85 3.44 19.74 -26.04
CA ALA A 85 4.36 18.95 -26.86
C ALA A 85 3.86 18.80 -28.30
N TRP A 86 2.56 18.59 -28.51
CA TRP A 86 1.96 18.53 -29.84
C TRP A 86 2.02 19.89 -30.54
N ARG A 87 1.76 20.99 -29.83
CA ARG A 87 1.87 22.36 -30.33
C ARG A 87 3.30 22.72 -30.73
N ARG A 88 4.31 22.36 -29.91
CA ARG A 88 5.74 22.48 -30.30
C ARG A 88 6.07 21.66 -31.54
N ARG A 89 5.56 20.42 -31.63
CA ARG A 89 5.76 19.56 -32.80
C ARG A 89 5.11 20.13 -34.06
N ALA A 90 3.89 20.65 -33.95
CA ALA A 90 3.15 21.25 -35.05
C ALA A 90 3.79 22.57 -35.53
N ALA A 91 4.24 23.41 -34.61
CA ALA A 91 4.97 24.64 -34.93
C ALA A 91 6.32 24.37 -35.62
N MET A 92 6.96 23.25 -35.30
CA MET A 92 8.19 22.79 -35.98
C MET A 92 7.92 22.02 -37.28
N SER A 93 6.67 21.59 -37.54
CA SER A 93 6.28 20.81 -38.72
C SER A 93 5.62 21.64 -39.82
N GLY A 94 6.00 22.91 -39.94
CA GLY A 94 5.58 23.77 -41.05
C GLY A 94 6.01 23.19 -42.40
N GLY A 95 5.11 22.41 -43.02
CA GLY A 95 5.01 22.17 -44.46
C GLY A 95 5.89 21.08 -45.07
N VAL A 96 5.54 19.79 -44.94
CA VAL A 96 5.65 18.79 -46.04
C VAL A 96 4.74 17.59 -45.75
N PRO A 97 3.90 17.10 -46.69
CA PRO A 97 3.35 15.75 -46.60
C PRO A 97 4.45 14.79 -47.09
N ARG A 98 5.09 14.06 -46.19
CA ARG A 98 6.02 12.97 -46.58
C ARG A 98 5.47 11.63 -46.09
N SER A 99 4.75 10.95 -46.97
CA SER A 99 4.86 9.50 -47.06
C SER A 99 6.28 9.12 -47.45
N SER A 100 6.69 7.91 -47.08
CA SER A 100 8.02 7.28 -47.17
C SER A 100 8.76 7.26 -45.83
N SER A 101 8.82 6.05 -45.28
CA SER A 101 9.50 5.53 -44.10
C SER A 101 10.55 6.42 -43.40
N PRO A 102 10.55 6.48 -42.06
CA PRO A 102 11.62 7.14 -41.31
C PRO A 102 12.96 6.40 -41.50
N PRO A 103 14.10 7.11 -41.56
CA PRO A 103 15.40 6.46 -41.57
C PRO A 103 15.56 5.66 -40.28
N ARG A 104 15.73 4.35 -40.46
CA ARG A 104 16.01 3.37 -39.42
C ARG A 104 17.42 3.62 -38.88
N ASN A 105 17.56 4.59 -37.98
CA ASN A 105 18.70 4.66 -37.07
C ASN A 105 18.26 4.09 -35.72
N GLY A 106 19.02 3.09 -35.28
CA GLY A 106 18.63 2.14 -34.24
C GLY A 106 18.28 2.78 -32.90
N ASN A 107 17.44 2.05 -32.17
CA ASN A 107 17.10 2.21 -30.76
C ASN A 107 15.83 3.04 -30.46
N GLY A 108 14.70 2.59 -31.03
CA GLY A 108 13.36 3.06 -30.66
C GLY A 108 12.35 1.91 -30.57
N PHE A 109 11.96 1.57 -29.34
CA PHE A 109 10.69 0.98 -28.90
C PHE A 109 9.88 0.16 -29.93
N SER A 110 10.06 -1.16 -29.90
CA SER A 110 9.09 -2.12 -30.46
C SER A 110 8.13 -2.52 -29.33
N ILE A 111 6.99 -1.84 -29.21
CA ILE A 111 5.84 -2.40 -28.49
C ILE A 111 5.27 -3.48 -29.41
N GLY A 112 5.82 -4.69 -29.28
CA GLY A 112 5.21 -5.91 -29.76
C GLY A 112 4.07 -6.25 -28.82
N THR A 113 2.85 -6.14 -29.31
CA THR A 113 1.66 -6.69 -28.69
C THR A 113 1.80 -8.22 -28.61
N SER A 114 2.27 -8.76 -27.48
CA SER A 114 2.02 -10.15 -27.06
C SER A 114 2.69 -10.42 -25.71
N GLY A 115 1.88 -10.90 -24.76
CA GLY A 115 2.23 -11.75 -23.63
C GLY A 115 3.62 -11.65 -22.97
N THR A 116 3.62 -11.18 -21.73
CA THR A 116 4.30 -11.79 -20.57
C THR A 116 5.76 -12.30 -20.75
N VAL A 117 6.65 -11.70 -19.94
CA VAL A 117 7.97 -12.17 -19.48
C VAL A 117 9.18 -11.86 -20.39
N GLY A 118 10.13 -11.07 -19.87
CA GLY A 118 11.55 -11.32 -20.14
C GLY A 118 12.40 -10.13 -20.58
N LEU A 119 13.04 -9.50 -19.59
CA LEU A 119 14.46 -9.09 -19.58
C LEU A 119 15.03 -8.43 -20.86
N GLY A 120 15.03 -7.10 -20.88
CA GLY A 120 16.05 -6.32 -21.56
C GLY A 120 17.39 -6.44 -20.84
N VAL A 121 18.10 -7.56 -21.03
CA VAL A 121 19.53 -7.66 -20.72
C VAL A 121 20.28 -7.37 -22.01
N GLY A 122 20.47 -6.08 -22.27
CA GLY A 122 21.37 -5.59 -23.30
C GLY A 122 22.71 -5.29 -22.67
N ALA A 123 23.70 -6.15 -22.92
CA ALA A 123 25.10 -5.85 -22.70
C ALA A 123 25.47 -4.59 -23.50
N GLY A 124 25.66 -3.47 -22.81
CA GLY A 124 26.10 -2.23 -23.46
C GLY A 124 25.79 -1.00 -22.64
N GLY A 125 26.53 -0.76 -21.55
CA GLY A 125 26.80 0.54 -20.91
C GLY A 125 25.65 1.50 -20.57
N GLN A 126 24.40 1.14 -20.88
CA GLN A 126 23.23 2.00 -20.76
C GLN A 126 22.40 1.45 -19.61
N MET A 127 22.35 2.21 -18.52
CA MET A 127 21.54 1.88 -17.35
C MET A 127 20.09 1.62 -17.78
N THR A 128 19.50 0.54 -17.26
CA THR A 128 18.08 0.23 -17.49
C THR A 128 17.21 1.41 -17.05
N THR A 129 16.03 1.59 -17.64
CA THR A 129 15.12 2.69 -17.28
C THR A 129 14.86 2.74 -15.77
N VAL A 130 14.71 1.57 -15.15
CA VAL A 130 14.51 1.41 -13.71
C VAL A 130 15.77 1.84 -12.93
N GLN A 131 16.95 1.36 -13.33
CA GLN A 131 18.22 1.73 -12.70
C GLN A 131 18.48 3.24 -12.77
N ARG A 132 18.11 3.89 -13.88
CA ARG A 132 18.19 5.35 -14.03
C ARG A 132 17.25 6.07 -13.06
N MET A 133 16.03 5.58 -12.88
CA MET A 133 15.08 6.15 -11.91
C MET A 133 15.58 5.95 -10.47
N MET A 134 16.13 4.78 -10.14
CA MET A 134 16.72 4.49 -8.83
C MET A 134 17.91 5.42 -8.55
N ALA A 135 18.83 5.57 -9.50
CA ALA A 135 19.97 6.48 -9.40
C ALA A 135 19.56 7.93 -9.22
N LYS A 136 18.50 8.37 -9.91
CA LYS A 136 17.92 9.70 -9.72
C LYS A 136 17.41 9.93 -8.30
N MET A 137 16.94 8.88 -7.64
CA MET A 137 16.48 8.92 -6.25
C MET A 137 17.61 8.67 -5.23
N GLY A 138 18.87 8.66 -5.68
CA GLY A 138 20.05 8.55 -4.82
C GLY A 138 20.54 7.12 -4.57
N TRP A 139 19.93 6.10 -5.20
CA TRP A 139 20.40 4.73 -5.11
C TRP A 139 21.61 4.50 -6.02
N LYS A 140 22.70 3.94 -5.49
CA LYS A 140 23.89 3.61 -6.28
C LYS A 140 23.96 2.11 -6.58
N GLU A 141 24.56 1.77 -7.71
CA GLU A 141 24.82 0.37 -8.05
C GLU A 141 25.73 -0.26 -6.98
N GLY A 142 25.24 -1.31 -6.34
CA GLY A 142 25.91 -1.98 -5.21
C GLY A 142 25.55 -1.45 -3.82
N GLN A 143 24.74 -0.39 -3.72
CA GLN A 143 24.25 0.11 -2.43
C GLN A 143 22.97 -0.63 -2.01
N GLU A 144 22.93 -1.11 -0.77
CA GLU A 144 21.72 -1.69 -0.18
C GLU A 144 20.66 -0.59 0.02
N LEU A 145 19.37 -0.97 0.06
CA LEU A 145 18.30 0.01 0.26
C LEU A 145 18.16 0.37 1.75
N GLY A 146 17.75 1.61 2.04
CA GLY A 146 17.46 2.08 3.40
C GLY A 146 18.52 3.04 3.97
N LYS A 147 18.18 3.69 5.09
CA LYS A 147 18.99 4.76 5.70
C LYS A 147 20.39 4.32 6.12
N GLN A 148 20.54 3.05 6.51
CA GLN A 148 21.81 2.46 6.95
C GLN A 148 22.23 1.32 6.03
N GLU A 149 21.73 1.28 4.80
CA GLU A 149 22.09 0.22 3.84
C GLU A 149 21.74 -1.18 4.39
N GLN A 150 20.59 -1.30 5.07
CA GLN A 150 20.14 -2.54 5.72
C GLN A 150 19.29 -3.45 4.81
N GLY A 151 19.05 -3.03 3.58
CA GLY A 151 18.08 -3.64 2.68
C GLY A 151 18.72 -4.66 1.75
N ILE A 152 18.13 -5.85 1.70
CA ILE A 152 18.64 -6.99 0.92
C ILE A 152 18.91 -6.60 -0.54
N THR A 153 20.16 -6.75 -0.98
CA THR A 153 20.60 -6.52 -2.36
C THR A 153 20.25 -7.66 -3.32
N THR A 154 20.21 -8.89 -2.82
CA THR A 154 19.87 -10.08 -3.61
C THR A 154 18.37 -10.42 -3.51
N PRO A 155 17.65 -10.63 -4.62
CA PRO A 155 16.23 -10.96 -4.56
C PRO A 155 15.98 -12.32 -3.90
N LEU A 156 14.83 -12.47 -3.26
CA LEU A 156 14.38 -13.78 -2.76
C LEU A 156 13.83 -14.62 -3.92
N MET A 157 14.13 -15.91 -3.91
CA MET A 157 13.66 -16.87 -4.91
C MET A 157 12.69 -17.87 -4.29
N MET A 158 11.57 -18.11 -4.98
CA MET A 158 10.64 -19.16 -4.59
C MET A 158 11.18 -20.52 -5.05
N LYS A 159 11.46 -21.42 -4.11
CA LYS A 159 11.73 -22.83 -4.38
C LYS A 159 10.39 -23.58 -4.37
N LYS A 160 9.95 -24.03 -5.55
CA LYS A 160 8.76 -24.89 -5.66
C LYS A 160 9.02 -26.19 -4.91
N THR A 161 8.13 -26.53 -3.97
CA THR A 161 8.23 -27.75 -3.15
C THR A 161 7.12 -28.73 -3.53
N ASP A 162 5.95 -28.23 -3.95
CA ASP A 162 4.81 -29.04 -4.38
C ASP A 162 4.07 -28.35 -5.55
N ARG A 163 3.09 -29.03 -6.16
CA ARG A 163 2.29 -28.54 -7.29
C ARG A 163 1.54 -27.24 -6.98
N ARG A 164 1.16 -27.02 -5.71
CA ARG A 164 0.42 -25.83 -5.25
C ARG A 164 1.14 -25.04 -4.15
N ALA A 165 2.37 -25.42 -3.79
CA ALA A 165 3.10 -24.77 -2.70
C ALA A 165 4.59 -24.58 -3.02
N GLY A 166 5.20 -23.58 -2.40
CA GLY A 166 6.64 -23.35 -2.46
C GLY A 166 7.12 -22.57 -1.26
N VAL A 167 8.42 -22.67 -1.00
CA VAL A 167 9.11 -22.00 0.10
C VAL A 167 9.96 -20.88 -0.49
N ILE A 168 9.87 -19.68 0.09
CA ILE A 168 10.72 -18.56 -0.31
C ILE A 168 12.09 -18.75 0.35
N VAL A 169 13.14 -18.72 -0.46
CA VAL A 169 14.54 -18.93 -0.04
C VAL A 169 15.38 -17.78 -0.58
N ASN A 170 16.41 -17.36 0.15
CA ASN A 170 17.37 -16.40 -0.37
C ASN A 170 18.00 -16.92 -1.68
N ALA A 171 18.16 -16.03 -2.65
CA ALA A 171 19.00 -16.35 -3.79
C ALA A 171 20.43 -16.61 -3.30
N SER A 172 21.00 -17.78 -3.59
CA SER A 172 22.45 -17.87 -3.56
C SER A 172 23.01 -16.94 -4.65
N GLU A 173 24.18 -16.34 -4.41
CA GLU A 173 24.89 -15.48 -5.36
C GLU A 173 25.24 -16.28 -6.63
N LYS A 174 24.28 -16.42 -7.54
CA LYS A 174 24.42 -17.24 -8.73
C LYS A 174 24.99 -16.36 -9.84
N LYS A 175 26.29 -16.53 -10.10
CA LYS A 175 26.90 -16.33 -11.41
C LYS A 175 25.91 -16.82 -12.47
N VAL A 176 25.48 -15.91 -13.36
CA VAL A 176 24.56 -16.14 -14.47
C VAL A 176 24.88 -17.47 -15.15
N LYS A 177 24.10 -18.51 -14.83
CA LYS A 177 24.15 -19.79 -15.50
C LYS A 177 23.06 -19.73 -16.55
N SER A 178 23.48 -19.52 -17.80
CA SER A 178 22.63 -19.49 -18.98
C SER A 178 21.75 -20.74 -19.02
N VAL A 179 20.44 -20.56 -19.18
CA VAL A 179 19.51 -21.66 -19.36
C VAL A 179 19.67 -22.19 -20.78
N ASN A 180 20.27 -23.37 -20.95
CA ASN A 180 20.34 -24.04 -22.25
C ASN A 180 18.97 -24.66 -22.56
N PHE A 181 18.26 -24.10 -23.54
CA PHE A 181 16.99 -24.62 -24.06
C PHE A 181 17.15 -25.83 -25.02
N ASN A 182 18.18 -26.64 -24.85
CA ASN A 182 18.56 -27.66 -25.84
C ASN A 182 18.04 -29.07 -25.47
N GLY A 183 16.79 -29.17 -25.03
CA GLY A 183 16.20 -30.44 -24.61
C GLY A 183 15.05 -30.98 -25.47
N THR A 184 14.40 -30.12 -26.27
CA THR A 184 13.19 -30.54 -27.00
C THR A 184 13.31 -30.12 -28.46
N PRO A 185 13.49 -31.06 -29.41
CA PRO A 185 13.46 -30.71 -30.82
C PRO A 185 12.04 -30.25 -31.20
N PRO A 186 11.89 -29.16 -31.97
CA PRO A 186 10.58 -28.74 -32.45
C PRO A 186 10.01 -29.83 -33.37
N ALA A 187 8.80 -30.29 -33.07
CA ALA A 187 8.08 -31.28 -33.87
C ALA A 187 7.96 -30.77 -35.32
N ARG A 188 8.56 -31.50 -36.26
CA ARG A 188 8.43 -31.21 -37.69
C ARG A 188 7.05 -31.67 -38.16
N VAL A 189 6.17 -30.71 -38.47
CA VAL A 189 4.91 -30.97 -39.18
C VAL A 189 5.25 -31.19 -40.66
N LEU A 190 4.98 -32.39 -41.18
CA LEU A 190 5.12 -32.68 -42.61
C LEU A 190 3.85 -32.23 -43.33
N LEU A 191 3.99 -31.28 -44.27
CA LEU A 191 2.97 -30.99 -45.28
C LEU A 191 2.96 -32.13 -46.30
N LEU A 192 1.85 -32.87 -46.35
CA LEU A 192 1.60 -33.86 -47.40
C LEU A 192 1.13 -33.10 -48.66
N ARG A 193 1.75 -33.40 -49.80
CA ARG A 193 1.40 -32.84 -51.12
C ARG A 193 0.34 -33.68 -51.81
#